data_AF-K5WRP7-F1
#
_entry.id   AF-K5WRP7-F1
#
_cell.length_a   1.000
_cell.length_b   1.000
_cell.length_c   1.000
_cell.angle_alpha   90.00
_cell.angle_beta   90.00
_cell.angle_gamma   90.00
#
_symmetry.space_group_name_H-M   'P 1'
#
loop_
_entity.id
_entity.type
_entity.pdbx_description
1 polymer ?
#
loop_
_entity_poly.entity_id
_entity_poly.type
_entity_poly.pdbx_seq_one_letter_code
_entity_poly.pdbx_strand_id
1 'polypeptide(L)'
;DELYQTYKSSIYVFFKPPVYRVEGKKRFHVFECAATRCKNVHGREVKRNIDTTNATSTSNLKVHAVKCFGANVVESVGNANLDDARGIMKDKNNLRDSSITAAFEKLGKGKVTYS
;
A
#
# COMPACT_ATOMS: atom_id res chain seq x y z
N ASP A 1 -1.03 -9.04 14.88
CA ASP A 1 -1.83 -7.80 14.88
C ASP A 1 -3.17 -8.04 14.20
N GLU A 2 -4.23 -8.26 14.98
CA GLU A 2 -5.60 -8.51 14.52
C GLU A 2 -6.16 -7.42 13.59
N LEU A 3 -5.61 -6.20 13.66
CA LEU A 3 -5.99 -5.08 12.80
C LEU A 3 -5.63 -5.29 11.32
N TYR A 4 -4.60 -6.08 10.99
CA TYR A 4 -4.26 -6.37 9.59
C TYR A 4 -5.37 -7.15 8.87
N GLN A 5 -6.18 -7.91 9.60
CA GLN A 5 -7.34 -8.62 9.06
C GLN A 5 -8.54 -7.68 8.81
N THR A 6 -8.66 -6.59 9.58
CA THR A 6 -9.72 -5.58 9.39
C THR A 6 -9.44 -4.59 8.25
N TYR A 7 -8.22 -4.62 7.70
CA TYR A 7 -7.78 -3.75 6.61
C TYR A 7 -8.33 -4.22 5.26
N LYS A 8 -9.56 -3.82 4.98
CA LYS A 8 -10.25 -4.11 3.71
C LYS A 8 -9.77 -3.27 2.52
N SER A 9 -9.00 -2.19 2.76
CA SER A 9 -8.54 -1.32 1.68
C SER A 9 -7.33 -1.91 0.97
N SER A 10 -7.38 -1.99 -0.36
CA SER A 10 -6.27 -2.52 -1.17
C SER A 10 -5.00 -1.68 -1.13
N ILE A 11 -5.09 -0.44 -0.63
CA ILE A 11 -3.94 0.47 -0.51
C ILE A 11 -2.81 -0.08 0.37
N TYR A 12 -3.13 -0.93 1.35
CA TYR A 12 -2.13 -1.46 2.27
C TYR A 12 -1.14 -2.40 1.59
N VAL A 13 -1.43 -2.87 0.37
CA VAL A 13 -0.48 -3.68 -0.40
C VAL A 13 0.80 -2.91 -0.74
N PHE A 14 0.73 -1.59 -0.86
CA PHE A 14 1.88 -0.73 -1.17
C PHE A 14 2.84 -0.52 0.01
N PHE A 15 2.49 -1.06 1.18
CA PHE A 15 3.21 -0.86 2.42
C PHE A 15 3.53 -2.21 3.07
N LYS A 16 4.61 -2.24 3.84
CA LYS A 16 4.91 -3.35 4.73
C LYS A 16 3.88 -3.39 5.87
N PRO A 17 3.75 -4.53 6.57
CA PRO A 17 2.94 -4.62 7.78
C PRO A 17 3.25 -3.45 8.73
N PRO A 18 2.23 -2.73 9.22
CA PRO A 18 2.47 -1.58 10.06
C PRO A 18 3.08 -1.99 11.40
N VAL A 19 3.91 -1.11 11.93
CA VAL A 19 4.44 -1.22 13.30
C VAL A 19 3.65 -0.27 14.20
N TYR A 20 3.26 -0.76 15.37
CA TYR A 20 2.65 0.06 16.40
C TYR A 20 3.72 0.90 17.09
N ARG A 21 3.52 2.22 17.17
CA ARG A 21 4.42 3.15 17.85
C ARG A 21 3.62 4.09 18.76
N VAL A 22 4.16 4.34 19.95
CA VAL A 22 3.63 5.34 20.88
C VAL A 22 4.58 6.53 20.90
N GLU A 23 4.06 7.74 20.63
CA GLU A 23 4.81 8.99 20.73
C GLU A 23 4.07 9.91 21.72
N GLY A 24 4.58 9.98 22.96
CA GLY A 24 3.94 10.68 24.07
C GLY A 24 2.62 10.01 24.46
N LYS A 25 1.52 10.78 24.44
CA LYS A 25 0.15 10.27 24.71
C LYS A 25 -0.57 9.75 23.47
N LYS A 26 0.06 9.82 22.29
CA LYS A 26 -0.55 9.46 21.00
C LYS A 26 0.00 8.14 20.50
N ARG A 27 -0.86 7.36 19.88
CA ARG A 27 -0.60 6.03 19.34
C ARG A 27 -0.69 6.11 17.82
N PHE A 28 0.24 5.45 17.15
CA PHE A 28 0.39 5.50 15.71
C PHE A 28 0.58 4.11 15.13
N HIS A 29 -0.02 3.91 13.96
CA HIS A 29 0.37 2.85 13.04
C HIS A 29 1.37 3.45 12.06
N VAL A 30 2.58 2.91 12.04
CA VAL A 30 3.64 3.35 11.15
C VAL A 30 3.73 2.37 9.99
N PHE A 31 3.36 2.83 8.81
CA PHE A 31 3.41 2.06 7.57
C PHE A 31 4.69 2.37 6.82
N GLU A 32 5.51 1.36 6.57
CA GLU A 32 6.73 1.52 5.77
C GLU A 32 6.42 1.28 4.29
N CYS A 33 6.78 2.22 3.42
CA CYS A 33 6.62 2.09 1.98
C CYS A 33 7.40 0.86 1.47
N ALA A 34 6.70 0.03 0.70
CA ALA A 34 7.30 -1.16 0.12
C ALA A 34 8.23 -0.83 -1.04
N ALA A 35 8.10 0.32 -1.72
CA ALA A 35 8.89 0.68 -2.91
C ALA A 35 10.40 0.56 -2.67
N THR A 36 11.14 0.07 -3.67
CA THR A 36 12.60 -0.10 -3.56
C THR A 36 13.28 1.27 -3.53
N ARG A 37 12.81 2.20 -4.37
CA ARG A 37 13.14 3.63 -4.28
C ARG A 37 11.91 4.45 -3.92
N CYS A 38 11.74 4.70 -2.62
CA CYS A 38 10.69 5.60 -2.13
C CYS A 38 10.94 7.03 -2.63
N LYS A 39 9.90 7.66 -3.19
CA LYS A 39 9.96 9.02 -3.76
C LYS A 39 9.45 10.11 -2.81
N ASN A 40 9.15 9.75 -1.56
CA ASN A 40 8.58 10.69 -0.60
C ASN A 40 9.68 11.47 0.12
N VAL A 41 9.48 12.78 0.25
CA VAL A 41 10.47 13.71 0.84
C VAL A 41 10.68 13.44 2.33
N HIS A 42 9.62 13.05 3.04
CA HIS A 42 9.64 12.82 4.49
C HIS A 42 10.05 11.38 4.87
N GLY A 43 10.74 10.69 3.96
CA GLY A 43 11.11 9.30 4.13
C GLY A 43 9.99 8.32 3.80
N ARG A 44 10.28 7.06 4.05
CA ARG A 44 9.47 5.90 3.66
C ARG A 44 8.37 5.55 4.64
N GLU A 45 8.36 6.14 5.83
CA GLU A 45 7.35 5.89 6.86
C GLU A 45 6.16 6.82 6.70
N VAL A 46 4.95 6.27 6.80
CA VAL A 46 3.69 7.00 6.85
C VAL A 46 3.03 6.70 8.18
N LYS A 47 2.90 7.72 9.03
CA LYS A 47 2.26 7.59 10.35
C LYS A 47 0.75 7.83 10.23
N ARG A 48 -0.03 6.95 10.85
CA ARG A 48 -1.47 7.12 11.04
C ARG A 48 -1.81 7.14 12.51
N ASN A 49 -2.38 8.24 12.98
CA ASN A 49 -2.83 8.37 14.36
C ASN A 49 -4.09 7.52 14.59
N ILE A 50 -4.06 6.63 15.57
CA ILE A 50 -5.20 5.75 15.88
C ILE A 50 -6.12 6.32 16.96
N ASP A 51 -5.72 7.37 17.68
CA ASP A 51 -6.52 8.00 18.74
C ASP A 51 -7.56 9.00 18.19
N THR A 52 -7.64 9.14 16.86
CA THR A 52 -8.56 10.09 16.21
C THR A 52 -9.71 9.37 15.54
N THR A 53 -10.85 10.04 15.38
CA THR A 53 -12.02 9.55 14.63
C THR A 53 -11.68 9.21 13.17
N ASN A 54 -10.56 9.72 12.66
CA ASN A 54 -10.02 9.46 11.32
C ASN A 54 -9.01 8.31 11.29
N ALA A 55 -8.96 7.46 12.33
CA ALA A 55 -8.04 6.31 12.42
C ALA A 55 -8.19 5.30 11.26
N THR A 56 -9.32 5.31 10.54
CA THR A 56 -9.58 4.46 9.38
C THR A 56 -9.22 5.13 8.04
N SER A 57 -8.91 6.43 8.05
CA SER A 57 -8.62 7.17 6.82
C SER A 57 -7.33 6.69 6.17
N THR A 58 -7.38 6.49 4.85
CA THR A 58 -6.27 6.00 4.03
C THR A 58 -5.69 7.07 3.11
N SER A 59 -6.19 8.30 3.17
CA SER A 59 -5.81 9.39 2.25
C SER A 59 -4.30 9.64 2.22
N ASN A 60 -3.64 9.66 3.39
CA ASN A 60 -2.19 9.85 3.46
C ASN A 60 -1.41 8.69 2.82
N LEU A 61 -1.88 7.46 3.02
CA LEU A 61 -1.30 6.28 2.37
C LEU A 61 -1.52 6.34 0.85
N LYS A 62 -2.71 6.75 0.40
CA LYS A 62 -3.02 6.91 -1.02
C LYS A 62 -2.11 7.93 -1.69
N VAL A 63 -1.95 9.12 -1.10
CA VAL A 63 -1.05 10.15 -1.64
C VAL A 63 0.39 9.65 -1.74
N HIS A 64 0.88 8.95 -0.72
CA HIS A 64 2.23 8.39 -0.74
C HIS A 64 2.38 7.30 -1.82
N ALA A 65 1.43 6.38 -1.91
CA ALA A 65 1.45 5.29 -2.89
C ALA A 65 1.41 5.84 -4.32
N VAL A 66 0.58 6.85 -4.60
CA VAL A 66 0.49 7.50 -5.92
C VAL A 66 1.84 8.12 -6.30
N LYS A 67 2.52 8.79 -5.37
CA LYS A 67 3.84 9.35 -5.63
C LYS A 67 4.88 8.27 -5.95
N CYS A 68 4.88 7.15 -5.23
CA CYS A 68 5.89 6.11 -5.41
C CYS A 68 5.62 5.21 -6.62
N PHE A 69 4.38 4.71 -6.75
CA PHE A 69 3.99 3.68 -7.71
C PHE A 69 3.20 4.21 -8.91
N GLY A 70 2.70 5.45 -8.84
CA GLY A 70 1.88 6.06 -9.89
C GLY A 70 0.37 5.94 -9.63
N ALA A 71 -0.40 6.92 -10.11
CA ALA A 71 -1.85 6.98 -9.89
C ALA A 71 -2.57 5.77 -10.51
N ASN A 72 -2.22 5.41 -11.75
CA ASN A 72 -2.83 4.30 -12.48
C ASN A 72 -2.70 2.96 -11.74
N VAL A 73 -1.53 2.71 -11.13
CA VAL A 73 -1.28 1.49 -10.36
C VAL A 73 -2.10 1.46 -9.08
N VAL A 74 -2.17 2.57 -8.37
CA VAL A 74 -2.94 2.66 -7.12
C VAL A 74 -4.43 2.47 -7.39
N GLU A 75 -4.94 3.03 -8.48
CA GLU A 75 -6.34 2.85 -8.89
C GLU A 75 -6.62 1.41 -9.37
N SER A 76 -5.70 0.84 -10.15
CA SER A 76 -5.76 -0.56 -10.61
C SER A 76 -5.90 -1.54 -9.45
N VAL A 77 -5.10 -1.34 -8.39
CA VAL A 77 -5.17 -2.12 -7.16
C VAL A 77 -6.43 -1.82 -6.36
N GLY A 78 -6.92 -0.57 -6.40
CA GLY A 78 -8.21 -0.16 -5.86
C GLY A 78 -9.36 -1.06 -6.28
N ASN A 79 -9.34 -1.50 -7.54
CA ASN A 79 -10.40 -2.27 -8.18
C ASN A 79 -10.13 -3.79 -8.23
N ALA A 80 -8.92 -4.24 -7.85
CA ALA A 80 -8.49 -5.63 -7.98
C ALA A 80 -8.68 -6.44 -6.69
N ASN A 81 -8.59 -7.77 -6.81
CA ASN A 81 -8.64 -8.68 -5.66
C ASN A 81 -7.37 -8.53 -4.79
N LEU A 82 -7.56 -8.49 -3.47
CA LEU A 82 -6.49 -8.28 -2.50
C LEU A 82 -5.44 -9.40 -2.51
N ASP A 83 -5.85 -10.62 -2.83
CA ASP A 83 -4.96 -11.79 -2.83
C ASP A 83 -3.94 -11.71 -3.98
N ASP A 84 -4.42 -11.39 -5.19
CA ASP A 84 -3.55 -11.22 -6.37
C ASP A 84 -2.58 -10.04 -6.19
N ALA A 85 -3.05 -8.94 -5.62
CA ALA A 85 -2.22 -7.78 -5.32
C ALA A 85 -1.10 -8.13 -4.32
N ARG A 86 -1.41 -8.95 -3.31
CA ARG A 86 -0.43 -9.45 -2.33
C ARG A 86 0.58 -10.41 -2.97
N GLY A 87 0.15 -11.21 -3.94
CA GLY A 87 1.04 -12.08 -4.74
C GLY A 87 2.15 -11.28 -5.43
N ILE A 88 1.78 -10.22 -6.16
CA ILE A 88 2.73 -9.33 -6.84
C ILE A 88 3.76 -8.73 -5.85
N MET A 89 3.33 -8.37 -4.64
CA MET A 89 4.25 -7.85 -3.63
C MET A 89 5.12 -8.90 -2.95
N LYS A 90 4.71 -10.17 -2.89
CA LYS A 90 5.60 -11.23 -2.41
C LYS A 90 6.76 -11.46 -3.37
N ASP A 91 6.51 -11.37 -4.67
CA ASP A 91 7.55 -11.48 -5.70
C ASP A 91 8.42 -10.23 -5.83
N LYS A 92 8.12 -9.16 -5.08
CA LYS A 92 8.80 -7.86 -5.14
C LYS A 92 10.31 -7.95 -4.99
N ASN A 93 10.83 -8.85 -4.15
CA ASN A 93 12.27 -9.01 -3.97
C ASN A 93 13.01 -9.44 -5.26
N ASN A 94 12.29 -10.04 -6.21
CA ASN A 94 12.80 -10.46 -7.51
C ASN A 94 12.50 -9.45 -8.63
N LEU A 95 11.67 -8.44 -8.37
CA LEU A 95 11.15 -7.51 -9.38
C LEU A 95 11.71 -6.10 -9.16
N ARG A 96 12.18 -5.45 -10.23
CA ARG A 96 12.53 -4.02 -10.21
C ARG A 96 11.27 -3.18 -10.01
N ASP A 97 11.38 -1.98 -9.43
CA ASP A 97 10.25 -1.06 -9.19
C ASP A 97 9.34 -0.89 -10.42
N SER A 98 9.94 -0.71 -11.60
CA SER A 98 9.21 -0.61 -12.88
C SER A 98 8.43 -1.88 -13.23
N SER A 99 8.95 -3.06 -12.88
CA SER A 99 8.31 -4.35 -13.12
C SER A 99 7.13 -4.60 -12.16
N ILE A 100 7.21 -4.08 -10.93
CA ILE A 100 6.10 -4.13 -9.96
C ILE A 100 4.94 -3.24 -10.42
N THR A 101 5.24 -2.01 -10.86
CA THR A 101 4.27 -1.11 -11.47
C THR A 101 3.57 -1.80 -12.65
N ALA A 102 4.33 -2.39 -13.57
CA ALA A 102 3.78 -3.09 -14.73
C ALA A 102 2.91 -4.31 -14.35
N ALA A 103 3.29 -5.06 -13.30
CA ALA A 103 2.48 -6.17 -12.80
C ALA A 103 1.14 -5.69 -12.25
N PHE A 104 1.11 -4.57 -11.53
CA PHE A 104 -0.13 -3.97 -11.06
C PHE A 104 -0.98 -3.35 -12.16
N GLU A 105 -0.38 -2.75 -13.19
CA GLU A 105 -1.12 -2.28 -14.36
C GLU A 105 -1.80 -3.44 -15.10
N LYS A 106 -1.13 -4.59 -15.20
CA LYS A 106 -1.74 -5.82 -15.75
C LYS A 106 -2.87 -6.35 -14.86
N LEU A 107 -2.72 -6.24 -13.54
CA LEU A 107 -3.75 -6.63 -12.58
C LEU A 107 -5.04 -5.81 -12.75
N GLY A 108 -4.92 -4.48 -12.88
CA GLY A 108 -6.08 -3.59 -13.03
C GLY A 108 -6.74 -3.60 -14.41
N LYS A 109 -5.99 -3.98 -15.46
CA LYS A 109 -6.54 -4.09 -16.82
C LYS A 109 -7.29 -5.40 -17.10
N GLY A 110 -7.45 -6.24 -16.07
CA GLY A 110 -8.23 -7.46 -16.14
C GLY A 110 -7.44 -8.61 -16.75
N LYS A 111 -7.60 -9.78 -16.11
CA LYS A 111 -7.56 -11.07 -16.77
C LYS A 111 -8.53 -10.97 -17.94
N VAL A 112 -8.02 -10.76 -19.16
CA VAL A 112 -8.85 -10.86 -20.37
C VAL A 112 -9.30 -12.31 -20.45
N THR A 113 -10.49 -12.60 -19.91
CA THR A 113 -11.18 -13.86 -20.17
C THR A 113 -11.65 -13.80 -21.61
N TYR A 114 -10.89 -14.42 -22.51
CA TYR A 114 -11.45 -14.89 -23.76
C TYR A 114 -12.39 -16.06 -23.40
N SER A 115 -13.69 -15.86 -23.62
CA SER A 115 -14.64 -16.95 -23.82
C SER A 115 -14.59 -17.41 -25.28
#